data_AF-A0A562MIH6-F1
#
_entry.id   AF-A0A562MIH6-F1
#
_cell.length_a   1.000
_cell.length_b   1.000
_cell.length_c   1.000
_cell.angle_alpha   90.00
_cell.angle_beta   90.00
_cell.angle_gamma   90.00
#
_symmetry.space_group_name_H-M   'P 1'
#
loop_
_entity.id
_entity.type
_entity.pdbx_description
1 polymer ?
#
loop_
_entity_poly.entity_id
_entity_poly.type
_entity_poly.pdbx_seq_one_letter_code
_entity_poly.pdbx_strand_id
1 'polypeptide(L)' 'MKAVRLDVGFNLCRWQFPGDWAIKQVDSWRISQDIQPNFASVLHIIDLNRNLYPYSSPGHYNDIGYASSG' A
#
# COMPACT_ATOMS: atom_id res chain seq x y z
N MET A 1 15.60 14.37 4.95
CA MET A 1 15.95 13.27 4.01
C MET A 1 16.75 12.23 4.80
N LYS A 2 16.42 10.92 4.65
CA LYS A 2 16.59 9.82 5.64
C LYS A 2 17.75 10.02 6.65
N ALA A 3 17.37 10.41 7.88
CA ALA A 3 18.16 10.20 9.11
C ALA A 3 17.64 8.93 9.84
N VAL A 4 17.22 7.93 9.07
CA VAL A 4 16.61 6.67 9.51
C VAL A 4 17.52 5.56 9.01
N ARG A 5 17.70 4.51 9.81
CA ARG A 5 18.53 3.36 9.41
C ARG A 5 18.11 2.85 8.03
N LEU A 6 19.10 2.53 7.20
CA LEU A 6 18.88 2.13 5.81
C LEU A 6 18.15 0.78 5.67
N ASP A 7 18.06 -0.01 6.75
CA ASP A 7 17.44 -1.33 6.81
C ASP A 7 15.95 -1.31 7.25
N VAL A 8 15.38 -0.13 7.51
CA VAL A 8 13.97 0.00 7.92
C VAL A 8 13.10 0.39 6.73
N GLY A 9 12.13 -0.45 6.41
CA GLY A 9 11.05 -0.14 5.47
C GLY A 9 10.03 0.82 6.07
N PHE A 10 9.56 1.76 5.26
CA PHE A 10 8.58 2.77 5.65
C PHE A 10 7.29 2.62 4.85
N ASN A 11 6.20 2.25 5.54
CA ASN A 11 4.86 2.12 4.98
C ASN A 11 4.00 3.34 5.34
N LEU A 12 3.39 3.98 4.34
CA LEU A 12 2.42 5.05 4.51
C LEU A 12 0.99 4.50 4.57
N CYS A 13 0.40 4.44 5.76
CA CYS A 13 -0.97 3.98 5.94
C CYS A 13 -1.98 5.15 5.83
N ARG A 14 -2.59 5.35 4.65
CA ARG A 14 -3.58 6.43 4.40
C ARG A 14 -4.90 5.95 3.79
N TRP A 15 -4.99 4.69 3.36
CA TRP A 15 -6.20 4.10 2.74
C TRP A 15 -6.60 4.75 1.40
N GLN A 16 -5.63 5.25 0.64
CA GLN A 16 -5.80 5.82 -0.70
C GLN A 16 -4.44 6.04 -1.37
N PHE A 17 -4.41 6.29 -2.69
CA PHE A 17 -3.17 6.72 -3.37
C PHE A 17 -2.62 8.01 -2.72
N PRO A 18 -1.35 8.01 -2.28
CA PRO A 18 -0.82 9.12 -1.48
C PRO A 18 -0.33 10.30 -2.33
N GLY A 19 -0.22 10.13 -3.64
CA GLY A 19 0.27 11.14 -4.59
C GLY A 19 1.72 10.92 -5.02
N ASP A 20 2.06 11.41 -6.21
CA ASP A 20 3.36 11.18 -6.88
C ASP A 20 4.58 11.65 -6.10
N TRP A 21 4.41 12.68 -5.27
CA TRP A 21 5.48 13.16 -4.41
C TRP A 21 5.70 12.22 -3.22
N ALA A 22 4.63 11.70 -2.62
CA ALA A 22 4.69 10.91 -1.41
C ALA A 22 5.29 9.51 -1.65
N ILE A 23 4.98 8.89 -2.80
CA ILE A 23 5.55 7.58 -3.16
C ILE A 23 7.08 7.60 -3.30
N LYS A 24 7.68 8.78 -3.49
CA LYS A 24 9.14 8.96 -3.54
C LYS A 24 9.81 9.00 -2.16
N GLN A 25 9.02 9.09 -1.09
CA GLN A 25 9.50 9.22 0.29
C GLN A 25 9.34 7.91 1.10
N VAL A 26 8.60 6.93 0.57
CA VAL A 26 8.17 5.73 1.28
C VAL A 26 8.37 4.48 0.43
N ASP A 27 8.49 3.32 1.06
CA ASP A 27 8.73 2.04 0.39
C ASP A 27 7.41 1.33 0.02
N SER A 28 6.33 1.62 0.73
CA SER A 28 4.98 1.14 0.41
C SER A 28 3.88 2.08 0.95
N TRP A 29 2.66 1.91 0.46
CA TRP A 29 1.50 2.68 0.94
C TRP A 29 0.20 1.88 0.89
N ARG A 30 -0.62 2.00 1.95
CA ARG A 30 -1.91 1.32 2.03
C ARG A 30 -2.97 2.02 1.18
N ILE A 31 -3.58 1.28 0.25
CA ILE A 31 -4.56 1.81 -0.71
C ILE A 31 -6.03 1.59 -0.31
N SER A 32 -6.29 0.75 0.70
CA SER A 32 -7.63 0.38 1.15
C SER A 32 -7.72 0.37 2.68
N GLN A 33 -8.95 0.28 3.20
CA GLN A 33 -9.18 -0.12 4.60
C GLN A 33 -8.72 -1.56 4.83
N ASP A 34 -8.81 -2.02 6.08
CA ASP A 34 -8.46 -3.38 6.46
C ASP A 34 -9.33 -4.41 5.73
N ILE A 35 -8.67 -5.42 5.17
CA ILE A 35 -9.34 -6.51 4.46
C ILE A 35 -10.18 -7.33 5.43
N GLN A 36 -11.39 -7.69 4.99
CA GLN A 36 -12.29 -8.57 5.72
C GLN A 36 -12.18 -10.01 5.19
N PRO A 37 -12.43 -11.04 6.01
CA PRO A 37 -12.32 -12.45 5.62
C PRO A 37 -13.51 -12.92 4.76
N ASN A 38 -13.80 -12.20 3.69
CA ASN A 38 -14.83 -12.54 2.71
C ASN A 38 -14.38 -12.14 1.29
N PHE A 39 -14.85 -12.88 0.29
CA PHE A 39 -14.43 -12.68 -1.09
C PHE A 39 -14.82 -11.32 -1.66
N ALA A 40 -15.93 -10.73 -1.20
CA ALA A 40 -16.34 -9.40 -1.62
C ALA A 40 -15.30 -8.32 -1.24
N SER A 41 -14.71 -8.43 -0.04
CA SER A 41 -13.61 -7.55 0.37
C SER A 41 -12.37 -7.71 -0.50
N VAL A 42 -12.05 -8.94 -0.92
CA VAL A 42 -10.90 -9.21 -1.81
C VAL A 42 -11.12 -8.53 -3.15
N LEU A 43 -12.29 -8.74 -3.77
CA LEU A 43 -12.63 -8.13 -5.05
C LEU A 43 -12.62 -6.59 -5.00
N HIS A 44 -13.19 -6.03 -3.92
CA HIS A 44 -13.19 -4.58 -3.72
C HIS A 44 -11.78 -3.98 -3.70
N ILE A 45 -10.84 -4.63 -3.01
CA ILE A 45 -9.44 -4.16 -2.92
C ILE A 45 -8.72 -4.31 -4.26
N ILE A 46 -8.97 -5.39 -5.01
CA ILE A 46 -8.45 -5.56 -6.37
C ILE A 46 -8.91 -4.41 -7.27
N ASP A 47 -10.20 -4.04 -7.19
CA ASP A 47 -10.75 -2.92 -7.95
C ASP A 47 -10.09 -1.58 -7.60
N LEU A 48 -9.79 -1.33 -6.32
CA LEU A 48 -9.03 -0.15 -5.89
C LEU A 48 -7.58 -0.16 -6.43
N ASN A 49 -6.94 -1.33 -6.47
CA ASN A 49 -5.56 -1.46 -6.91
C ASN A 49 -5.39 -1.41 -8.43
N ARG A 50 -6.42 -1.75 -9.21
CA ARG A 50 -6.34 -2.01 -10.66
C ARG A 50 -5.64 -0.91 -11.46
N ASN A 51 -5.84 0.34 -11.07
CA ASN A 51 -5.32 1.53 -11.78
C ASN A 51 -4.03 2.08 -11.18
N LEU A 52 -3.53 1.47 -10.10
CA LEU A 52 -2.33 1.93 -9.39
C LEU A 52 -1.06 1.17 -9.79
N TYR A 53 -1.15 0.26 -10.75
CA TYR A 53 0.01 -0.48 -11.28
C TYR A 53 1.14 0.42 -11.82
N PRO A 54 0.90 1.61 -12.42
CA PRO A 54 2.00 2.44 -12.94
C PRO A 54 2.89 3.03 -11.84
N TYR A 55 2.38 3.07 -10.59
CA TYR A 55 3.09 3.63 -9.44
C TYR A 55 3.90 2.57 -8.67
N SER A 56 3.71 1.29 -8.98
CA SER A 56 4.43 0.20 -8.33
C SER A 56 5.70 -0.17 -9.09
N SER A 57 6.82 -0.29 -8.37
CA SER A 57 8.12 -0.70 -8.90
C SER A 57 8.95 -1.34 -7.78
N PRO A 58 10.11 -1.97 -8.06
CA PRO A 58 10.96 -2.52 -7.00
C PRO A 58 11.27 -1.47 -5.91
N GLY A 59 10.90 -1.76 -4.67
CA GLY A 59 11.05 -0.82 -3.54
C GLY A 59 9.91 0.18 -3.35
N HIS A 60 8.85 0.14 -4.17
CA HIS A 60 7.68 1.01 -4.10
C HIS A 60 6.40 0.23 -4.38
N TYR A 61 5.63 -0.10 -3.35
CA TYR A 61 4.51 -1.04 -3.48
C TYR A 61 3.16 -0.50 -2.99
N ASN A 62 2.10 -0.83 -3.73
CA ASN A 62 0.74 -0.75 -3.21
C ASN A 62 0.54 -1.85 -2.14
N ASP A 63 0.26 -1.45 -0.90
CA ASP A 63 -0.13 -2.34 0.20
C ASP A 63 -1.66 -2.56 0.18
N ILE A 64 -2.06 -3.80 -0.10
CA ILE A 64 -3.46 -4.24 -0.27
C ILE A 64 -4.12 -4.65 1.05
N GLY A 65 -3.50 -4.36 2.19
CA GLY A 65 -4.05 -4.60 3.52
C GLY A 65 -3.53 -5.89 4.17
N TYR A 66 -3.78 -6.02 5.47
CA TYR A 66 -3.36 -7.16 6.28
C TYR A 66 -4.54 -8.11 6.52
N ALA A 67 -4.46 -9.33 6.02
CA ALA A 67 -5.42 -10.37 6.34
C ALA A 67 -5.18 -10.87 7.78
N SER A 68 -6.10 -10.55 8.70
CA SER A 68 -6.12 -11.20 10.00
C SER A 68 -6.64 -12.63 9.83
N SER A 69 -5.77 -13.62 9.98
CA SER A 69 -6.20 -14.99 10.26
C SER A 69 -6.82 -15.01 11.65
N GLY A 70 -8.15 -15.13 11.72
CA GLY A 70 -8.86 -15.45 12.96
C GLY A 70 -8.58 -16.88 13.42
#